data_AF-A0A924WKG6-F1
#
_entry.id   AF-A0A924WKG6-F1
#
_cell.length_a   1.000
_cell.length_b   1.000
_cell.length_c   1.000
_cell.angle_alpha   90.00
_cell.angle_beta   90.00
_cell.angle_gamma   90.00
#
_symmetry.space_group_name_H-M   'P 1'
#
loop_
_entity.id
_entity.type
_entity.pdbx_description
1 polymer ?
#
loop_
_entity_poly.entity_id
_entity_poly.type
_entity_poly.pdbx_seq_one_letter_code
_entity_poly.pdbx_strand_id
1 'polypeptide(L)' 'MGEISFLKLPEETHHCTSHREGDWIVWRCPQCDRYERRLNGRTGEMKINRGGSEAQHTGMSTAVQNMEALTRIQHLN' A
#
# COMPACT_ATOMS: atom_id res chain seq x y z
N MET A 1 -1.75 22.41 -27.06
CA MET A 1 -0.87 21.65 -26.14
C MET A 1 -1.72 21.35 -24.92
N GLY A 2 -2.09 20.09 -24.70
CA GLY A 2 -2.94 19.74 -23.56
C GLY A 2 -2.13 19.79 -22.28
N GLU A 3 -2.52 20.63 -21.33
CA GLU A 3 -1.99 20.61 -19.97
C GLU A 3 -2.27 19.24 -19.35
N ILE A 4 -1.21 18.53 -19.00
CA ILE A 4 -1.30 17.32 -18.21
C ILE A 4 -1.48 17.76 -16.76
N SER A 5 -2.74 17.91 -16.35
CA SER A 5 -3.09 18.18 -14.96
C SER A 5 -2.87 16.92 -14.13
N PHE A 6 -1.76 16.86 -13.39
CA PHE A 6 -1.61 15.90 -12.30
C PHE A 6 -2.58 16.33 -11.21
N LEU A 7 -3.80 15.80 -11.25
CA LEU A 7 -4.73 15.84 -10.13
C LEU A 7 -3.97 15.27 -8.93
N LYS A 8 -3.51 16.16 -8.05
CA LYS A 8 -3.01 15.77 -6.74
C LYS A 8 -4.09 14.89 -6.15
N LEU A 9 -3.75 13.66 -5.82
CA LEU A 9 -4.64 12.81 -5.06
C LEU A 9 -5.04 13.60 -3.80
N PRO A 10 -6.31 13.51 -3.35
CA PRO A 10 -6.74 14.16 -2.11
C PRO A 10 -5.71 13.88 -1.01
N GLU A 11 -5.45 14.84 -0.12
CA GLU A 11 -4.46 14.69 0.96
C GLU A 11 -4.71 13.44 1.83
N GLU A 12 -5.94 12.93 1.81
CA GLU A 12 -6.39 11.71 2.48
C GLU A 12 -6.25 10.43 1.64
N THR A 13 -5.58 10.47 0.50
CA THR A 13 -5.30 9.29 -0.33
C THR A 13 -3.85 8.86 -0.19
N HIS A 14 -3.65 7.68 0.38
CA HIS A 14 -2.32 7.13 0.61
C HIS A 14 -1.97 6.06 -0.40
N HIS A 15 -0.70 6.04 -0.82
CA HIS A 15 -0.16 4.99 -1.65
C HIS A 15 0.34 3.82 -0.79
N CYS A 16 -0.23 2.64 -0.99
CA CYS A 16 0.23 1.42 -0.36
C CYS A 16 1.22 0.68 -1.25
N THR A 17 2.25 0.15 -0.61
CA THR A 17 3.20 -0.81 -1.19
C THR A 17 2.73 -2.22 -0.90
N SER A 18 2.79 -3.12 -1.89
CA SER A 18 2.46 -4.52 -1.70
C SER A 18 3.65 -5.45 -1.86
N HIS A 19 3.67 -6.51 -1.08
CA HIS A 19 4.55 -7.65 -1.28
C HIS A 19 3.74 -8.95 -1.18
N ARG A 20 4.38 -10.06 -1.56
CA ARG A 20 3.75 -11.39 -1.52
C ARG A 20 4.44 -12.24 -0.46
N GLU A 21 3.65 -12.77 0.47
CA GLU A 21 4.05 -13.71 1.51
C GLU A 21 3.33 -15.05 1.26
N GLY A 22 3.96 -15.90 0.45
CA GLY A 22 3.36 -17.17 0.00
C GLY A 22 2.07 -16.95 -0.78
N ASP A 23 0.95 -17.45 -0.25
CA ASP A 23 -0.38 -17.27 -0.84
C ASP A 23 -0.98 -15.89 -0.55
N TRP A 24 -0.39 -15.08 0.33
CA TRP A 24 -0.93 -13.79 0.71
C TRP A 24 -0.26 -12.64 -0.06
N ILE A 25 -1.07 -11.71 -0.53
CA ILE A 25 -0.64 -10.38 -0.98
C ILE A 25 -0.89 -9.42 0.17
N VAL A 26 0.16 -8.81 0.68
CA VAL A 26 0.11 -7.90 1.83
C VAL A 26 0.42 -6.49 1.36
N TRP A 27 -0.52 -5.57 1.56
CA TRP A 27 -0.35 -4.14 1.35
C TRP A 27 -0.11 -3.46 2.70
N ARG A 28 0.93 -2.62 2.75
CA ARG A 28 1.21 -1.72 3.87
C ARG A 28 1.31 -0.30 3.36
N CYS A 29 0.94 0.64 4.22
CA CYS A 29 1.06 2.06 3.93
C CYS A 29 2.23 2.64 4.74
N PRO A 30 3.23 3.28 4.12
CA PRO A 30 4.32 3.90 4.86
C PRO A 30 3.88 5.12 5.69
N GLN A 31 2.69 5.68 5.42
CA GLN A 31 2.11 6.82 6.15
C GLN A 31 1.21 6.39 7.31
N CYS A 32 0.80 5.12 7.36
CA CYS A 32 -0.10 4.60 8.39
C CYS A 32 0.57 3.44 9.12
N ASP A 33 1.06 3.73 10.32
CA ASP A 33 1.84 2.80 11.16
C ASP A 33 1.23 1.40 11.32
N ARG A 34 -0.10 1.32 11.33
CA ARG A 34 -0.84 0.08 11.62
C ARG A 34 -1.74 -0.36 10.46
N TYR A 35 -1.73 0.34 9.33
CA TYR A 35 -2.54 -0.08 8.19
C TYR A 35 -1.91 -1.30 7.51
N GLU A 36 -2.70 -2.37 7.43
CA GLU A 36 -2.34 -3.56 6.69
C GLU A 36 -3.57 -4.17 6.02
N ARG A 37 -3.46 -4.43 4.73
CA ARG A 37 -4.46 -5.21 3.98
C ARG A 37 -3.80 -6.47 3.50
N ARG A 38 -4.47 -7.62 3.64
CA ARG A 38 -4.02 -8.91 3.13
C ARG A 38 -5.09 -9.52 2.24
N LEU A 39 -4.68 -10.12 1.13
CA LEU A 39 -5.52 -10.92 0.25
C LEU A 39 -4.87 -12.27 0.03
N ASN A 40 -5.53 -13.36 0.38
CA ASN A 40 -5.08 -14.69 0.03
C ASN A 40 -5.43 -14.96 -1.44
N GLY A 41 -4.42 -15.05 -2.31
CA GLY A 41 -4.60 -15.32 -3.73
C GLY A 41 -5.13 -16.73 -4.03
N ARG A 42 -5.04 -17.67 -3.09
CA ARG A 42 -5.53 -19.05 -3.23
C ARG A 42 -7.01 -19.18 -2.84
N THR A 43 -7.42 -18.52 -1.76
CA THR A 43 -8.80 -18.63 -1.22
C THR A 43 -9.67 -17.41 -1.54
N GLY A 44 -9.08 -16.29 -1.95
CA GLY A 44 -9.77 -15.01 -2.08
C GLY A 44 -10.03 -14.30 -0.75
N GLU A 45 -9.60 -14.87 0.38
CA GLU A 45 -9.85 -14.29 1.71
C GLU A 45 -9.16 -12.93 1.86
N MET A 46 -9.92 -11.90 2.24
CA MET A 46 -9.41 -10.56 2.48
C MET A 46 -9.45 -10.21 3.97
N LYS A 47 -8.32 -9.71 4.50
CA LYS A 47 -8.21 -9.16 5.86
C LYS A 47 -7.75 -7.72 5.79
N ILE A 48 -8.42 -6.83 6.51
CA ILE A 48 -8.07 -5.41 6.54
C ILE A 48 -7.93 -4.99 8.00
N ASN A 49 -6.74 -4.55 8.38
CA ASN A 49 -6.50 -3.80 9.59
C ASN A 49 -6.31 -2.34 9.19
N ARG A 50 -7.28 -1.47 9.52
CA ARG A 50 -7.17 -0.05 9.22
C ARG A 50 -6.24 0.69 10.18
N GLY A 51 -5.92 0.11 11.34
CA GLY A 51 -4.96 0.70 12.26
C GLY A 51 -5.33 2.09 12.80
N GLY A 52 -6.61 2.49 12.72
CA GLY A 52 -7.07 3.83 13.07
C GLY A 52 -7.00 4.86 11.93
N SER A 53 -6.59 4.46 10.72
CA SER A 53 -6.54 5.36 9.57
C SER A 53 -7.89 5.44 8.84
N GLU A 54 -8.36 6.67 8.63
CA GLU A 54 -9.56 6.98 7.82
C GLU A 54 -9.22 7.28 6.35
N ALA A 55 -7.94 7.49 6.04
CA ALA A 55 -7.45 7.72 4.69
C ALA A 55 -7.86 6.62 3.69
N GLN A 56 -8.13 7.04 2.44
CA GLN A 56 -8.31 6.12 1.32
C GLN A 56 -6.97 5.53 0.89
N HIS A 57 -6.86 4.21 0.99
CA HIS A 57 -5.64 3.49 0.66
C HIS A 57 -5.72 2.93 -0.75
N THR A 58 -4.86 3.45 -1.64
CA THR A 58 -4.77 3.00 -3.03
C THR A 58 -3.42 2.33 -3.24
N GLY A 59 -3.42 1.17 -3.90
CA GLY A 59 -2.18 0.43 -4.12
C GLY A 59 -2.46 -0.78 -4.99
N MET A 60 -1.74 -0.86 -6.10
CA MET A 60 -1.84 -1.95 -7.06
C MET A 60 -0.73 -2.95 -6.78
N SER A 61 -1.08 -4.23 -6.64
CA SER A 61 -0.07 -5.29 -6.64
C SER A 61 0.19 -5.69 -8.08
N THR A 62 1.34 -5.28 -8.62
CA THR A 62 1.73 -5.60 -10.01
C THR A 62 2.29 -7.02 -10.13
N ALA A 63 2.24 -7.84 -9.07
CA ALA A 63 2.94 -9.12 -8.91
C ALA A 63 4.48 -9.02 -9.03
N VAL A 64 5.02 -7.86 -9.40
CA VAL A 64 6.44 -7.51 -9.34
C VAL A 64 6.71 -6.97 -7.95
N GLN A 65 7.53 -7.67 -7.17
CA GLN A 65 7.92 -7.24 -5.83
C GLN A 65 8.88 -6.04 -5.95
N ASN A 66 8.39 -4.82 -5.78
CA ASN A 66 9.29 -3.67 -5.54
C ASN A 66 9.39 -3.42 -4.03
N MET A 67 10.39 -4.06 -3.40
CA MET A 67 10.68 -3.96 -1.97
C MET A 67 11.41 -2.66 -1.59
N GLU A 68 11.87 -1.86 -2.56
CA GLU A 68 12.68 -0.66 -2.30
C GLU A 68 11.88 0.42 -1.55
N ALA A 69 10.57 0.50 -1.79
CA ALA A 69 9.70 1.46 -1.11
C ALA A 69 9.43 1.08 0.36
N LEU A 70 9.57 -0.20 0.74
CA LEU A 70 9.42 -0.67 2.11
C LEU A 70 10.69 -0.48 2.96
N THR A 71 11.86 -0.30 2.34
CA THR A 71 13.14 -0.20 3.04
C THR A 71 13.46 1.20 3.57
N ARG A 72 12.61 2.21 3.31
CA ARG A 72 12.89 3.61 3.63
C ARG A 72 12.43 4.07 5.01
N ILE A 73 12.43 3.18 6.01
CA ILE A 73 12.23 3.54 7.43
C ILE A 73 13.13 2.65 8.31
N GLN A 74 14.46 2.73 8.20
CA GLN A 74 15.37 2.23 9.27
C GLN A 74 16.71 2.98 9.44
N HIS A 75 16.95 4.12 8.78
CA HIS A 75 18.17 4.90 9.03
C HIS A 75 17.90 6.39 9.11
N LEU A 76 17.39 6.84 10.25
CA LEU A 76 17.68 8.16 10.78
C LEU A 76 18.30 7.92 12.16
N ASN A 77 19.63 7.74 12.15
CA ASN A 77 20.49 7.98 13.32
C ASN A 77 20.61 9.49 13.54
#